data_AF-A0A963USV9-F1
#
_entry.id   AF-A0A963USV9-F1
#
_cell.length_a   1.000
_cell.length_b   1.000
_cell.length_c   1.000
_cell.angle_alpha   90.00
_cell.angle_beta   90.00
_cell.angle_gamma   90.00
#
_symmetry.space_group_name_H-M   'P 1'
#
loop_
_entity.id
_entity.type
_entity.pdbx_description
1 polymer ?
#
loop_
_entity_poly.entity_id
_entity_poly.type
_entity_poly.pdbx_seq_one_letter_code
_entity_poly.pdbx_strand_id
1 'polypeptide(L)'
;MARKAAIIGGGVIGGGWAARFVLSGWDVNVFDPDPEAERKIGEVMANARAALPALSDVPMPAEGRITFCGTITEAVEGAEYIQESVSERLELKHRVFAQIQQASHGVPIGSSTSGFKPSELQENAADPSVIFVAHPFNPVYLLPLAEVVPSAKSDAKV
;
A
#
# COMPACT_ATOMS: atom_id res chain seq x y z
N MET A 1 -14.58 -2.22 -14.66
CA MET A 1 -13.74 -3.11 -13.82
C MET A 1 -13.41 -2.37 -12.54
N ALA A 2 -13.25 -3.07 -11.41
CA ALA A 2 -12.79 -2.43 -10.18
C ALA A 2 -11.34 -1.95 -10.35
N ARG A 3 -10.98 -0.86 -9.69
CA ARG A 3 -9.60 -0.36 -9.65
C ARG A 3 -8.74 -1.32 -8.83
N LYS A 4 -7.44 -1.41 -9.12
CA LYS A 4 -6.54 -2.35 -8.42
C LYS A 4 -5.41 -1.63 -7.69
N ALA A 5 -5.22 -1.96 -6.42
CA ALA A 5 -4.03 -1.57 -5.65
C ALA A 5 -3.17 -2.79 -5.32
N ALA A 6 -1.87 -2.59 -5.17
CA ALA A 6 -0.94 -3.59 -4.67
C ALA A 6 -0.40 -3.16 -3.30
N ILE A 7 -0.39 -4.06 -2.33
CA ILE A 7 0.15 -3.83 -0.99
C ILE A 7 1.36 -4.74 -0.80
N ILE A 8 2.53 -4.14 -0.57
CA ILE A 8 3.78 -4.87 -0.36
C ILE A 8 4.15 -4.80 1.13
N GLY A 9 3.97 -5.92 1.83
CA GLY A 9 4.04 -6.02 3.29
C GLY A 9 2.63 -6.11 3.90
N GLY A 10 2.31 -7.25 4.52
CA GLY A 10 1.05 -7.64 5.13
C GLY A 10 1.05 -7.61 6.67
N GLY A 11 1.86 -6.74 7.26
CA GLY A 11 1.79 -6.42 8.69
C GLY A 11 0.56 -5.58 9.05
N VAL A 12 0.54 -5.00 10.26
CA VAL A 12 -0.59 -4.18 10.75
C VAL A 12 -0.91 -3.01 9.81
N ILE A 13 0.11 -2.26 9.37
CA ILE A 13 -0.07 -1.10 8.48
C ILE A 13 -0.52 -1.51 7.09
N GLY A 14 0.12 -2.54 6.51
CA GLY A 14 -0.25 -3.07 5.20
C GLY A 14 -1.67 -3.65 5.17
N GLY A 15 -2.05 -4.44 6.19
CA GLY A 15 -3.42 -4.91 6.34
C GLY A 15 -4.43 -3.78 6.52
N GLY A 16 -4.02 -2.68 7.17
CA GLY A 16 -4.84 -1.48 7.30
C GLY A 16 -5.09 -0.78 5.96
N TRP A 17 -4.05 -0.65 5.12
CA TRP A 17 -4.20 -0.15 3.76
C TRP A 17 -5.03 -1.08 2.88
N ALA A 18 -4.78 -2.39 2.95
CA ALA A 18 -5.58 -3.40 2.23
C ALA A 18 -7.07 -3.24 2.59
N ALA A 19 -7.39 -3.15 3.89
CA ALA A 19 -8.75 -2.92 4.35
C ALA A 19 -9.35 -1.61 3.84
N ARG A 20 -8.58 -0.52 3.86
CA ARG A 20 -9.03 0.78 3.36
C ARG A 20 -9.40 0.73 1.88
N PHE A 21 -8.56 0.13 1.04
CA PHE A 21 -8.81 -0.01 -0.40
C PHE A 21 -9.97 -0.97 -0.68
N VAL A 22 -9.96 -2.16 -0.08
CA VAL A 22 -10.99 -3.20 -0.30
C VAL A 22 -12.38 -2.69 0.09
N LEU A 23 -12.53 -2.05 1.26
CA LEU A 23 -13.80 -1.48 1.70
C LEU A 23 -14.21 -0.23 0.92
N SER A 24 -13.30 0.36 0.16
CA SER A 24 -13.59 1.44 -0.80
C SER A 24 -13.88 0.92 -2.21
N GLY A 25 -14.00 -0.40 -2.39
CA GLY A 25 -14.37 -1.04 -3.66
C GLY A 25 -13.23 -1.30 -4.64
N TRP A 26 -11.99 -1.27 -4.17
CA TRP A 26 -10.82 -1.65 -4.98
C TRP A 26 -10.46 -3.11 -4.78
N ASP A 27 -10.04 -3.77 -5.86
CA ASP A 27 -9.34 -5.03 -5.75
C ASP A 27 -7.93 -4.79 -5.22
N VAL A 28 -7.45 -5.67 -4.34
CA VAL A 28 -6.16 -5.55 -3.69
C VAL A 28 -5.37 -6.83 -3.86
N ASN A 29 -4.20 -6.71 -4.48
CA ASN A 29 -3.18 -7.75 -4.45
C ASN A 29 -2.24 -7.50 -3.27
N VAL A 30 -1.88 -8.55 -2.52
CA VAL A 30 -0.96 -8.45 -1.40
C VAL A 30 0.20 -9.41 -1.61
N PHE A 31 1.41 -8.93 -1.35
CA PHE A 31 2.58 -9.79 -1.17
C PHE A 31 3.22 -9.55 0.19
N ASP A 32 3.48 -10.63 0.92
CA ASP A 32 4.33 -10.66 2.10
C ASP A 32 5.02 -12.04 2.19
N PRO A 33 6.32 -12.12 2.51
CA PRO A 33 7.02 -13.40 2.69
C PRO A 33 6.66 -14.15 3.98
N ASP A 34 6.00 -13.52 4.95
CA ASP A 34 5.57 -14.13 6.21
C ASP A 34 4.34 -15.03 5.98
N PRO A 35 4.41 -16.34 6.28
CA PRO A 35 3.27 -17.25 6.13
C PRO A 35 2.05 -16.85 7.00
N GLU A 36 2.25 -16.04 8.04
CA GLU A 36 1.17 -15.55 8.90
C GLU A 36 0.47 -14.28 8.37
N ALA A 37 0.93 -13.71 7.25
CA ALA A 37 0.41 -12.45 6.72
C ALA A 37 -1.09 -12.52 6.41
N GLU A 38 -1.56 -13.62 5.81
CA GLU A 38 -2.99 -13.80 5.50
C GLU A 38 -3.85 -13.80 6.77
N ARG A 39 -3.41 -14.49 7.83
CA ARG A 39 -4.11 -14.47 9.13
C ARG A 39 -4.15 -13.06 9.73
N LYS A 40 -2.99 -12.37 9.78
CA LYS A 40 -2.88 -11.02 10.34
C LYS A 40 -3.76 -10.01 9.59
N ILE A 41 -3.76 -10.08 8.26
CA ILE A 41 -4.64 -9.24 7.43
C ILE A 41 -6.10 -9.61 7.64
N GLY A 42 -6.43 -10.89 7.77
CA GLY A 42 -7.77 -11.36 8.09
C GLY A 42 -8.32 -10.75 9.39
N GLU A 43 -7.49 -10.65 10.44
CA GLU A 43 -7.86 -10.01 11.70
C GLU A 43 -8.10 -8.49 11.53
N VAL A 44 -7.24 -7.80 10.77
CA VAL A 44 -7.42 -6.37 10.47
C VAL A 44 -8.70 -6.14 9.65
N MET A 45 -8.95 -6.98 8.63
CA MET A 45 -10.15 -6.94 7.80
C MET A 45 -11.42 -7.16 8.62
N ALA A 46 -11.42 -8.12 9.54
CA ALA A 46 -12.57 -8.39 10.41
C ALA A 46 -12.91 -7.15 11.26
N ASN A 47 -11.90 -6.51 11.86
CA ASN A 47 -12.08 -5.29 12.63
C ASN A 47 -12.57 -4.13 11.75
N ALA A 48 -12.01 -3.98 10.55
CA ALA A 48 -12.39 -2.92 9.63
C ALA A 48 -13.84 -3.06 9.13
N ARG A 49 -14.27 -4.28 8.77
CA ARG A 49 -15.67 -4.58 8.38
C ARG A 49 -16.67 -4.31 9.50
N ALA A 50 -16.27 -4.49 10.76
CA ALA A 50 -17.13 -4.19 11.91
C ALA A 50 -17.21 -2.69 12.19
N ALA A 51 -16.09 -1.98 12.14
CA ALA A 51 -15.99 -0.60 12.62
C ALA A 51 -16.30 0.45 11.54
N LEU A 52 -15.80 0.29 10.31
CA LEU A 52 -15.88 1.34 9.29
C LEU A 52 -17.34 1.64 8.87
N PRO A 53 -18.22 0.66 8.62
CA PRO A 53 -19.61 0.94 8.27
C PRO A 53 -20.39 1.64 9.40
N ALA A 54 -20.05 1.36 10.65
CA ALA A 54 -20.70 1.97 11.82
C ALA A 54 -20.29 3.44 12.03
N LEU A 55 -19.17 3.86 11.45
CA LEU A 55 -18.62 5.22 11.56
C LEU A 55 -18.76 6.02 10.25
N SER A 56 -19.27 5.41 9.18
CA SER A 56 -19.47 6.06 7.90
C SER A 56 -20.84 6.74 7.85
N ASP A 57 -20.85 8.04 7.53
CA ASP A 57 -22.08 8.79 7.28
C ASP A 57 -22.65 8.57 5.85
N VAL A 58 -21.95 7.76 5.04
CA VAL A 58 -22.35 7.44 3.65
C VAL A 58 -22.45 5.93 3.44
N PRO A 59 -23.32 5.46 2.52
CA PRO A 59 -23.36 4.06 2.14
C PRO A 59 -21.99 3.58 1.65
N MET A 60 -21.55 2.45 2.20
CA MET A 60 -20.32 1.80 1.75
C MET A 60 -20.51 1.24 0.33
N PRO A 61 -19.51 1.35 -0.55
CA PRO A 61 -19.56 0.72 -1.87
C PRO A 61 -19.51 -0.81 -1.74
N ALA A 62 -19.71 -1.50 -2.86
CA ALA A 62 -19.45 -2.93 -2.93
C ALA A 62 -17.97 -3.20 -2.61
N GLU A 63 -17.73 -4.16 -1.71
CA GLU A 63 -16.38 -4.55 -1.31
C GLU A 63 -15.60 -5.14 -2.50
N GLY A 64 -14.33 -4.77 -2.64
CA GLY A 64 -13.42 -5.38 -3.61
C GLY A 64 -12.91 -6.75 -3.17
N ARG A 65 -11.98 -7.33 -3.95
CA ARG A 65 -11.38 -8.63 -3.65
C ARG A 65 -9.95 -8.49 -3.17
N ILE A 66 -9.59 -9.28 -2.16
CA ILE A 66 -8.19 -9.45 -1.76
C ILE A 66 -7.61 -10.72 -2.39
N THR A 67 -6.42 -10.63 -2.97
CA THR A 67 -5.67 -11.76 -3.54
C THR A 67 -4.27 -11.77 -2.95
N PHE A 68 -3.86 -12.90 -2.39
CA PHE A 68 -2.49 -13.10 -1.90
C PHE A 68 -1.63 -13.66 -3.02
N CYS A 69 -0.53 -12.96 -3.33
CA CYS A 69 0.38 -13.29 -4.42
C CYS A 69 1.65 -13.94 -3.87
N GLY A 70 2.27 -14.82 -4.66
CA GLY A 70 3.51 -15.51 -4.28
C GLY A 70 4.77 -14.66 -4.53
N THR A 71 4.66 -13.59 -5.32
CA THR A 71 5.78 -12.68 -5.61
C THR A 71 5.33 -11.21 -5.69
N ILE A 72 6.29 -10.28 -5.57
CA ILE A 72 6.04 -8.85 -5.81
C ILE A 72 5.57 -8.62 -7.25
N THR A 73 6.17 -9.30 -8.22
CA THR A 73 5.82 -9.18 -9.65
C THR A 73 4.35 -9.48 -9.89
N GLU A 74 3.84 -10.59 -9.35
CA GLU A 74 2.42 -10.94 -9.42
C GLU A 74 1.54 -9.92 -8.70
N ALA A 75 1.99 -9.41 -7.55
CA ALA A 75 1.21 -8.46 -6.78
C ALA A 75 1.00 -7.12 -7.51
N VAL A 76 2.04 -6.59 -8.16
CA VAL A 76 1.98 -5.29 -8.85
C VAL A 76 1.37 -5.36 -10.25
N GLU A 77 1.07 -6.55 -10.76
CA GLU A 77 0.55 -6.74 -12.11
C GLU A 77 -0.83 -6.08 -12.30
N GLY A 78 -0.86 -5.06 -13.16
CA GLY A 78 -2.06 -4.27 -13.45
C GLY A 78 -2.55 -3.41 -12.28
N ALA A 79 -1.69 -3.15 -11.28
CA ALA A 79 -2.00 -2.21 -10.21
C ALA A 79 -1.96 -0.76 -10.72
N GLU A 80 -2.94 0.04 -10.31
CA GLU A 80 -2.97 1.50 -10.54
C GLU A 80 -2.29 2.27 -9.41
N TYR A 81 -2.07 1.62 -8.27
CA TYR A 81 -1.43 2.19 -7.08
C TYR A 81 -0.69 1.11 -6.32
N ILE A 82 0.50 1.42 -5.80
CA ILE A 82 1.31 0.50 -5.01
C ILE A 82 1.61 1.14 -3.66
N GLN A 83 1.28 0.45 -2.57
CA GLN A 83 1.64 0.84 -1.21
C GLN A 83 2.71 -0.09 -0.65
N GLU A 84 3.87 0.45 -0.33
CA GLU A 84 4.92 -0.25 0.39
C GLU A 84 4.75 -0.05 1.90
N SER A 85 4.67 -1.15 2.65
CA SER A 85 4.52 -1.21 4.10
C SER A 85 5.40 -2.28 4.74
N VAL A 86 6.58 -2.52 4.17
CA VAL A 86 7.60 -3.43 4.72
C VAL A 86 8.31 -2.80 5.93
N SER A 87 9.13 -3.60 6.62
CA SER A 87 9.88 -3.16 7.80
C SER A 87 10.69 -1.89 7.54
N GLU A 88 10.86 -1.08 8.59
CA GLU A 88 11.52 0.22 8.56
C GLU A 88 13.05 0.11 8.43
N ARG A 89 13.51 -0.39 7.27
CA ARG A 89 14.91 -0.60 6.90
C ARG A 89 15.13 -0.08 5.49
N LEU A 90 15.92 0.99 5.35
CA LEU A 90 16.09 1.69 4.07
C LEU A 90 16.55 0.76 2.94
N GLU A 91 17.57 -0.07 3.19
CA GLU A 91 18.06 -1.05 2.19
C GLU A 91 17.00 -2.07 1.75
N LEU A 92 16.08 -2.44 2.64
CA LEU A 92 14.98 -3.34 2.29
C LEU A 92 13.99 -2.62 1.37
N LYS A 93 13.61 -1.38 1.72
CA LYS A 93 12.71 -0.56 0.91
C LYS A 93 13.28 -0.31 -0.48
N HIS A 94 14.57 0.04 -0.61
CA HIS A 94 15.24 0.19 -1.91
C HIS A 94 15.19 -1.09 -2.75
N ARG A 95 15.45 -2.26 -2.16
CA ARG A 95 15.33 -3.55 -2.88
C ARG A 95 13.91 -3.81 -3.36
N VAL A 96 12.92 -3.52 -2.52
CA VAL A 96 11.49 -3.66 -2.87
C VAL A 96 11.12 -2.70 -4.00
N PHE A 97 11.51 -1.43 -3.93
CA PHE A 97 11.26 -0.47 -5.01
C PHE A 97 11.92 -0.90 -6.32
N ALA A 98 13.15 -1.41 -6.28
CA ALA A 98 13.81 -1.94 -7.48
C ALA A 98 13.03 -3.13 -8.09
N GLN A 99 12.54 -4.06 -7.26
CA GLN A 99 11.72 -5.19 -7.73
C GLN A 99 10.39 -4.73 -8.31
N ILE A 100 9.70 -3.78 -7.65
CA ILE A 100 8.48 -3.17 -8.17
C ILE A 100 8.73 -2.54 -9.53
N GLN A 101 9.79 -1.73 -9.65
CA GLN A 101 10.12 -0.99 -10.88
C GLN A 101 10.61 -1.87 -12.04
N GLN A 102 11.01 -3.11 -11.76
CA GLN A 102 11.28 -4.12 -12.80
C GLN A 102 9.99 -4.73 -13.36
N ALA A 103 8.94 -4.81 -12.55
CA ALA A 103 7.68 -5.45 -12.90
C ALA A 103 6.60 -4.47 -13.38
N SER A 104 6.65 -3.22 -12.92
CA SER A 104 5.67 -2.19 -13.23
C SER A 104 6.36 -0.84 -13.42
N HIS A 105 5.87 -0.05 -14.38
CA HIS A 105 6.46 1.24 -14.77
C HIS A 105 5.42 2.34 -14.70
N GLY A 106 5.81 3.53 -14.22
CA GLY A 106 4.94 4.71 -14.17
C GLY A 106 3.77 4.61 -13.18
N VAL A 107 3.75 3.60 -12.30
CA VAL A 107 2.70 3.42 -11.29
C VAL A 107 3.12 4.13 -9.99
N PRO A 108 2.26 4.95 -9.39
CA PRO A 108 2.51 5.59 -8.09
C PRO A 108 2.90 4.58 -7.00
N ILE A 109 3.97 4.87 -6.26
CA ILE A 109 4.49 4.07 -5.15
C ILE A 109 4.50 4.92 -3.87
N GLY A 110 3.51 4.71 -3.01
CA GLY A 110 3.46 5.29 -1.68
C GLY A 110 4.21 4.42 -0.66
N SER A 111 5.13 5.01 0.11
CA SER A 111 5.74 4.35 1.26
C SER A 111 5.03 4.74 2.56
N SER A 112 4.75 3.75 3.40
CA SER A 112 4.19 3.95 4.75
C SER A 112 5.25 4.34 5.79
N THR A 113 6.48 4.70 5.39
CA THR A 113 7.55 5.08 6.33
C THR A 113 7.11 6.21 7.24
N SER A 114 7.58 6.16 8.48
CA SER A 114 7.36 7.18 9.51
C SER A 114 8.57 8.11 9.70
N GLY A 115 9.72 7.75 9.15
CA GLY A 115 10.99 8.43 9.45
C GLY A 115 11.87 8.79 8.26
N PHE A 116 11.79 8.05 7.14
CA PHE A 116 12.64 8.34 5.98
C PHE A 116 12.06 9.45 5.13
N LYS A 117 12.94 10.34 4.67
CA LYS A 117 12.55 11.37 3.71
C LYS A 117 12.29 10.72 2.35
N PRO A 118 11.36 11.26 1.55
CA PRO A 118 11.15 10.85 0.16
C PRO A 118 12.46 10.82 -0.66
N SER A 119 13.37 11.78 -0.43
CA SER A 119 14.66 11.82 -1.12
C SER A 119 15.56 10.63 -0.80
N GLU A 120 15.52 10.12 0.43
CA GLU A 120 16.29 8.93 0.86
C GLU A 120 15.69 7.66 0.24
N LEU A 121 14.36 7.55 0.21
CA LEU A 121 13.65 6.43 -0.43
C LEU A 121 13.92 6.33 -1.94
N GLN A 122 14.09 7.48 -2.59
CA GLN A 122 14.31 7.59 -4.03
C GLN A 122 15.76 7.36 -4.47
N GLU A 123 16.69 7.18 -3.54
CA GLU A 123 18.08 6.94 -3.88
C GLU A 123 18.22 5.67 -4.73
N ASN A 124 18.93 5.79 -5.86
CA ASN A 124 19.18 4.71 -6.81
C ASN A 124 17.94 4.04 -7.44
N ALA A 125 16.74 4.63 -7.26
CA ALA A 125 15.54 4.18 -7.94
C ALA A 125 15.67 4.41 -9.45
N ALA A 126 15.17 3.46 -10.26
CA ALA A 126 15.15 3.59 -11.72
C ALA A 126 14.20 4.71 -12.16
N ASP A 127 13.07 4.84 -11.47
CA ASP A 127 12.11 5.93 -11.65
C ASP A 127 11.77 6.57 -10.29
N PRO A 128 12.57 7.52 -9.79
CA PRO A 128 12.28 8.17 -8.52
C PRO A 128 11.01 9.04 -8.56
N SER A 129 10.48 9.35 -9.74
CA SER A 129 9.37 10.30 -9.89
C SER A 129 8.04 9.77 -9.39
N VAL A 130 7.89 8.44 -9.35
CA VAL A 130 6.68 7.78 -8.86
C VAL A 130 6.71 7.43 -7.37
N ILE A 131 7.84 7.64 -6.69
CA ILE A 131 8.01 7.28 -5.27
C ILE A 131 7.73 8.50 -4.39
N PHE A 132 6.86 8.34 -3.40
CA PHE A 132 6.56 9.34 -2.39
C PHE A 132 6.20 8.70 -1.05
N VAL A 133 6.09 9.50 0.00
CA VAL A 133 5.60 9.02 1.31
C VAL A 133 4.09 9.21 1.37
N ALA A 134 3.37 8.15 1.71
CA ALA A 134 1.95 8.14 2.03
C ALA A 134 1.81 7.54 3.43
N HIS A 135 2.13 8.36 4.43
CA HIS A 135 2.22 7.93 5.83
C HIS A 135 0.83 7.93 6.48
N PRO A 136 0.31 6.76 6.90
CA PRO A 136 -0.99 6.67 7.55
C PRO A 136 -0.90 6.87 9.06
N PHE A 137 -2.07 7.05 9.69
CA PHE A 137 -2.20 6.96 11.15
C PHE A 137 -2.94 5.66 11.52
N ASN A 138 -2.48 4.98 12.57
CA ASN A 138 -3.06 3.71 13.01
C ASN A 138 -4.27 3.94 13.94
N PRO A 139 -5.47 3.34 13.72
CA PRO A 139 -5.80 2.36 12.67
C PRO A 139 -6.06 2.97 11.30
N VAL A 140 -5.31 2.50 10.29
CA VAL A 140 -5.29 3.05 8.92
C VAL A 140 -6.66 3.05 8.24
N TYR A 141 -7.48 2.02 8.50
CA TYR A 141 -8.81 1.92 7.90
C TYR A 141 -9.81 2.90 8.52
N LEU A 142 -9.58 3.40 9.75
CA LEU A 142 -10.48 4.32 10.45
C LEU A 142 -10.05 5.77 10.34
N LEU A 143 -8.77 6.06 10.58
CA LEU A 143 -8.28 7.43 10.57
C LEU A 143 -8.20 7.94 9.12
N PRO A 144 -8.88 9.04 8.78
CA PRO A 144 -8.97 9.49 7.39
C PRO A 144 -7.70 10.22 6.90
N LEU A 145 -6.75 10.51 7.79
CA LEU A 145 -5.55 11.26 7.49
C LEU A 145 -4.44 10.34 6.97
N ALA A 146 -3.85 10.75 5.83
CA ALA A 146 -2.56 10.26 5.36
C ALA A 146 -1.70 11.47 4.97
N GLU A 147 -0.46 11.51 5.46
CA GLU A 147 0.51 12.53 5.09
C GLU A 147 1.15 12.15 3.75
N VAL A 148 0.87 12.97 2.73
CA VAL A 148 1.48 12.83 1.39
C VAL A 148 2.68 13.75 1.31
N VAL A 149 3.89 13.17 1.30
CA VAL A 149 5.14 13.93 1.28
C VAL A 149 5.89 13.63 -0.01
N PRO A 150 5.96 14.58 -0.96
CA PRO A 150 6.72 14.43 -2.19
C PRO A 150 8.20 14.79 -1.97
N SER A 151 9.00 14.60 -3.00
CA SER A 151 10.34 15.18 -3.12
C SER A 151 10.43 16.07 -4.36
N ALA A 152 11.55 16.78 -4.54
CA ALA A 152 11.81 17.53 -5.77
C ALA A 152 11.89 16.65 -7.04
N LYS A 153 12.06 15.33 -6.90
CA LYS A 153 12.07 14.37 -8.00
C LYS A 153 10.68 13.80 -8.30
N SER A 154 9.71 13.93 -7.39
CA SER A 154 8.36 13.40 -7.56
C SER A 154 7.63 14.15 -8.68
N ASP A 155 6.89 13.43 -9.53
CA ASP A 155 6.00 14.05 -10.51
C ASP A 155 4.77 14.59 -9.77
N ALA A 156 4.43 15.86 -9.99
CA ALA A 156 3.27 16.49 -9.37
C ALA A 156 1.92 15.93 -9.86
N LYS A 157 1.92 15.13 -10.94
CA LYS A 157 0.73 14.44 -11.46
C LYS A 157 0.54 13.04 -10.87
N VAL A 158 1.57 12.50 -10.21
CA VAL A 158 1.56 11.22 -9.49
C VAL A 158 1.14 11.48 -8.05
#